data_AF-A0A1V4S1B0-F1
#
_entry.id   AF-A0A1V4S1B0-F1
#
_cell.length_a   1.000
_cell.length_b   1.000
_cell.length_c   1.000
_cell.angle_alpha   90.00
_cell.angle_beta   90.00
_cell.angle_gamma   90.00
#
_symmetry.space_group_name_H-M   'P 1'
#
loop_
_entity.id
_entity.type
_entity.pdbx_description
1 polymer ?
#
loop_
_entity_poly.entity_id
_entity_poly.type
_entity_poly.pdbx_seq_one_letter_code
_entity_poly.pdbx_strand_id
1 'polypeptide(L)'
;MDNEIGSPEDLNQEGLARYVLDMFHRTIVHYTMWFLEVEHQLGMKKALDVMKKAHSDSYSVQMNRLARAFGFEMVDGVPKQLLNMSKEKLLKLTTDLGVNWLANDGIWFQSVEFSRGMYDAKRCNDSTWTRFSPFEAWSIKQLLGLGEHPGLEGLKKALRFRMYARINVQSIIDEDFCAWRFRLRE
;
A
#
# COMPACT_ATOMS: atom_id res chain seq x y z
N MET A 1 2.55 -14.39 -43.15
CA MET A 1 3.57 -14.72 -42.13
C MET A 1 3.16 -13.93 -40.92
N ASP A 2 2.57 -14.58 -39.93
CA ASP A 2 2.38 -13.94 -38.63
C ASP A 2 3.78 -13.57 -38.14
N ASN A 3 3.98 -12.31 -37.76
CA ASN A 3 5.22 -11.91 -37.10
C ASN A 3 5.28 -12.68 -35.78
N GLU A 4 6.07 -13.74 -35.76
CA GLU A 4 6.30 -14.56 -34.57
C GLU A 4 7.04 -13.71 -33.53
N ILE A 5 6.39 -13.40 -32.42
CA ILE A 5 6.97 -12.61 -31.32
C ILE A 5 7.84 -13.55 -30.48
N GLY A 6 9.16 -13.42 -30.56
CA GLY A 6 10.12 -14.22 -29.79
C GLY A 6 10.76 -13.47 -28.64
N SER A 7 10.73 -12.13 -28.68
CA SER A 7 11.42 -11.24 -27.74
C SER A 7 10.66 -9.91 -27.54
N PRO A 8 10.93 -9.15 -26.47
CA PRO A 8 10.35 -7.81 -26.29
C PRO A 8 10.66 -6.86 -27.45
N GLU A 9 11.79 -7.03 -28.13
CA GLU A 9 12.22 -6.23 -29.28
C GLU A 9 11.31 -6.41 -30.51
N ASP A 10 10.57 -7.53 -30.58
CA ASP A 10 9.61 -7.79 -31.65
C ASP A 10 8.26 -7.08 -31.41
N LEU A 11 8.06 -6.47 -30.23
CA LEU A 11 6.84 -5.73 -29.90
C LEU A 11 6.81 -4.37 -30.59
N ASN A 12 5.62 -3.99 -31.06
CA ASN A 12 5.39 -2.60 -31.45
C ASN A 12 5.41 -1.66 -30.23
N GLN A 13 5.38 -0.34 -30.48
CA GLN A 13 5.47 0.68 -29.42
C GLN A 13 4.44 0.50 -28.29
N GLU A 14 3.20 0.17 -28.63
CA GLU A 14 2.14 -0.05 -27.64
C GLU A 14 2.39 -1.34 -26.84
N GLY A 15 2.79 -2.42 -27.52
CA GLY A 15 3.13 -3.70 -26.91
C GLY A 15 4.27 -3.56 -25.91
N LEU A 16 5.32 -2.82 -26.28
CA LEU A 16 6.46 -2.57 -25.41
C LEU A 16 6.06 -1.70 -24.20
N ALA A 17 5.19 -0.70 -24.39
CA ALA A 17 4.66 0.10 -23.27
C ALA A 17 3.80 -0.74 -22.31
N ARG A 18 2.97 -1.65 -22.83
CA ARG A 18 2.19 -2.61 -22.02
C ARG A 18 3.11 -3.58 -21.27
N TYR A 19 4.17 -4.04 -21.91
CA TYR A 19 5.18 -4.90 -21.29
C TYR A 19 5.86 -4.20 -20.10
N VAL A 20 6.19 -2.91 -20.22
CA VAL A 20 6.72 -2.12 -19.10
C VAL A 20 5.74 -2.08 -17.92
N LEU A 21 4.45 -1.82 -18.16
CA LEU A 21 3.42 -1.80 -17.11
C LEU A 21 3.25 -3.17 -16.44
N ASP A 22 3.31 -4.24 -17.22
CA ASP A 22 3.28 -5.62 -16.71
C ASP A 22 4.52 -5.93 -15.84
N MET A 23 5.72 -5.49 -16.22
CA MET A 23 6.91 -5.63 -15.37
C MET A 23 6.78 -4.89 -14.03
N PHE A 24 6.14 -3.71 -14.01
CA PHE A 24 5.82 -3.02 -12.75
C PHE A 24 4.87 -3.85 -11.88
N HIS A 25 3.80 -4.37 -12.48
CA HIS A 25 2.85 -5.23 -11.77
C HIS A 25 3.54 -6.46 -11.17
N ARG A 26 4.34 -7.18 -11.96
CA ARG A 26 5.11 -8.35 -11.50
C ARG A 26 6.05 -8.00 -10.35
N THR A 27 6.66 -6.82 -10.38
CA THR A 27 7.53 -6.33 -9.30
C THR A 27 6.76 -6.13 -7.99
N ILE A 28 5.57 -5.53 -8.04
CA ILE A 28 4.70 -5.33 -6.87
C ILE A 28 4.25 -6.67 -6.27
N VAL A 29 3.83 -7.60 -7.13
CA VAL A 29 3.43 -8.95 -6.71
C VAL A 29 4.60 -9.68 -6.07
N HIS A 30 5.77 -9.70 -6.73
CA HIS A 30 6.97 -10.36 -6.22
C HIS A 30 7.45 -9.75 -4.89
N TYR A 31 7.41 -8.43 -4.73
CA TYR A 31 7.72 -7.75 -3.47
C TYR A 31 6.80 -8.22 -2.33
N THR A 32 5.51 -8.37 -2.63
CA THR A 32 4.51 -8.85 -1.66
C THR A 32 4.73 -10.34 -1.33
N MET A 33 5.05 -11.17 -2.33
CA MET A 33 5.37 -12.59 -2.12
C MET A 33 6.59 -12.78 -1.22
N TRP A 34 7.66 -11.98 -1.40
CA TRP A 34 8.81 -12.00 -0.50
C TRP A 34 8.43 -11.68 0.93
N PHE A 35 7.60 -10.66 1.15
CA PHE A 35 7.15 -10.32 2.50
C PHE A 35 6.33 -11.46 3.12
N LEU A 36 5.38 -12.03 2.38
CA LEU A 36 4.55 -13.14 2.85
C LEU A 36 5.38 -14.39 3.16
N GLU A 37 6.41 -14.69 2.36
CA GLU A 37 7.30 -15.82 2.63
C GLU A 37 8.14 -15.57 3.89
N VAL A 38 8.69 -14.38 4.07
CA VAL A 38 9.44 -14.03 5.30
C VAL A 38 8.51 -14.05 6.52
N GLU A 39 7.27 -13.58 6.40
CA GLU A 39 6.24 -13.70 7.43
C GLU A 39 5.97 -15.17 7.78
N HIS A 40 5.82 -16.03 6.76
CA HIS A 40 5.58 -17.45 6.96
C HIS A 40 6.73 -18.12 7.72
N GLN A 41 7.98 -17.85 7.34
CA GLN A 41 9.16 -18.50 7.90
C GLN A 41 9.57 -17.95 9.27
N LEU A 42 9.48 -16.63 9.47
CA LEU A 42 10.07 -15.94 10.63
C LEU A 42 9.02 -15.33 11.57
N GLY A 43 7.77 -15.26 11.14
CA GLY A 43 6.68 -14.58 11.84
C GLY A 43 6.63 -13.07 11.56
N MET A 44 5.43 -12.50 11.73
CA MET A 44 5.11 -11.10 11.39
C MET A 44 6.08 -10.06 11.98
N LYS A 45 6.44 -10.16 13.27
CA LYS A 45 7.32 -9.16 13.92
C LYS A 45 8.67 -9.08 13.20
N LYS A 46 9.33 -10.23 13.00
CA LYS A 46 10.63 -10.29 12.31
C LYS A 46 10.51 -9.89 10.84
N ALA A 47 9.41 -10.26 10.18
CA ALA A 47 9.17 -9.87 8.79
C ALA A 47 9.06 -8.35 8.63
N LEU A 48 8.39 -7.65 9.55
CA LEU A 48 8.31 -6.19 9.55
C LEU A 48 9.66 -5.53 9.84
N ASP A 49 10.47 -6.11 10.73
CA ASP A 49 11.84 -5.63 11.00
C ASP A 49 12.73 -5.73 9.74
N VAL A 50 12.66 -6.87 9.04
CA VAL A 50 13.36 -7.07 7.75
C VAL A 50 12.81 -6.11 6.69
N MET A 51 11.48 -5.97 6.61
CA MET A 51 10.81 -5.06 5.67
C MET A 51 11.27 -3.61 5.85
N LYS A 52 11.56 -3.16 7.07
CA LYS A 52 12.08 -1.79 7.30
C LYS A 52 13.28 -1.48 6.43
N LYS A 53 14.25 -2.41 6.41
CA LYS A 53 15.48 -2.27 5.62
C LYS A 53 15.22 -2.51 4.15
N ALA A 54 14.54 -3.60 3.80
CA ALA A 54 14.26 -3.96 2.42
C ALA A 54 13.45 -2.87 1.69
N HIS A 55 12.47 -2.25 2.35
CA HIS A 55 11.68 -1.16 1.80
C HIS A 55 12.54 0.07 1.50
N SER A 56 13.35 0.54 2.47
CA SER A 56 14.18 1.73 2.28
C SER A 56 15.20 1.54 1.16
N ASP A 57 15.91 0.41 1.17
CA ASP A 57 16.95 0.10 0.18
C ASP A 57 16.32 -0.06 -1.23
N SER A 58 15.22 -0.81 -1.34
CA SER A 58 14.56 -1.06 -2.63
C SER A 58 13.87 0.20 -3.18
N TYR A 59 13.26 1.03 -2.33
CA TYR A 59 12.62 2.28 -2.72
C TYR A 59 13.63 3.23 -3.34
N SER A 60 14.77 3.44 -2.68
CA SER A 60 15.82 4.33 -3.20
C SER A 60 16.32 3.88 -4.58
N VAL A 61 16.57 2.58 -4.76
CA VAL A 61 17.03 2.04 -6.06
C VAL A 61 15.96 2.22 -7.14
N GLN A 62 14.71 1.85 -6.85
CA GLN A 62 13.62 1.92 -7.83
C GLN A 62 13.30 3.35 -8.22
N MET A 63 13.10 4.24 -7.25
CA MET A 63 12.72 5.63 -7.52
C MET A 63 13.82 6.40 -8.24
N ASN A 64 15.10 6.18 -7.92
CA ASN A 64 16.20 6.82 -8.65
C ASN A 64 16.30 6.32 -10.11
N ARG A 65 15.96 5.05 -10.38
CA ARG A 65 15.90 4.54 -11.76
C ARG A 65 14.72 5.16 -12.52
N LEU A 66 13.55 5.26 -11.90
CA LEU A 66 12.38 5.91 -12.49
C LEU A 66 12.61 7.39 -12.74
N ALA A 67 13.23 8.08 -11.80
CA ALA A 67 13.62 9.48 -11.91
C ALA A 67 14.46 9.72 -13.17
N ARG A 68 15.48 8.88 -13.41
CA ARG A 68 16.29 8.94 -14.64
C ARG A 68 15.50 8.60 -15.89
N ALA A 69 14.65 7.57 -15.84
CA ALA A 69 13.89 7.12 -17.01
C ALA A 69 12.81 8.13 -17.45
N PHE A 70 12.14 8.78 -16.51
CA PHE A 70 11.03 9.70 -16.76
C PHE A 70 11.39 11.18 -16.62
N GLY A 71 12.67 11.49 -16.33
CA GLY A 71 13.18 12.86 -16.29
C GLY A 71 12.67 13.70 -15.13
N PHE A 72 12.45 13.11 -13.95
CA PHE A 72 12.08 13.84 -12.74
C PHE A 72 13.18 13.87 -11.69
N GLU A 73 13.16 14.90 -10.85
CA GLU A 73 14.14 15.10 -9.77
C GLU A 73 13.63 14.51 -8.45
N MET A 74 14.56 13.94 -7.68
CA MET A 74 14.31 13.48 -6.31
C MET A 74 14.96 14.44 -5.31
N VAL A 75 14.22 14.86 -4.29
CA VAL A 75 14.71 15.71 -3.19
C VAL A 75 14.37 15.00 -1.88
N ASP A 76 15.39 14.70 -1.07
CA ASP A 76 15.27 13.97 0.21
C ASP A 76 14.44 12.68 0.11
N GLY A 77 14.60 11.96 -1.00
CA GLY A 77 13.87 10.72 -1.25
C GLY A 77 12.44 10.91 -1.73
N VAL A 78 11.98 12.12 -2.02
CA VAL A 78 10.63 12.41 -2.54
C VAL A 78 10.72 13.01 -3.95
N PRO A 79 9.87 12.60 -4.91
CA PRO A 79 9.77 13.28 -6.19
C PRO A 79 9.47 14.77 -6.01
N LYS A 80 10.26 15.64 -6.62
CA LYS A 80 10.12 17.11 -6.52
C LYS A 80 8.74 17.60 -6.95
N GLN A 81 8.12 16.91 -7.89
CA GLN A 81 6.75 17.16 -8.34
C GLN A 81 5.75 17.08 -7.18
N LEU A 82 5.90 16.10 -6.27
CA LEU A 82 5.03 15.98 -5.10
C LEU A 82 5.31 17.10 -4.10
N LEU A 83 6.58 17.47 -3.89
CA LEU A 83 6.95 18.57 -2.98
C LEU A 83 6.43 19.93 -3.46
N ASN A 84 6.31 20.10 -4.78
CA ASN A 84 5.80 21.33 -5.38
C ASN A 84 4.26 21.39 -5.45
N MET A 85 3.56 20.32 -5.07
CA MET A 85 2.09 20.35 -5.02
C MET A 85 1.60 21.18 -3.84
N SER A 86 0.48 21.89 -4.02
CA SER A 86 -0.19 22.54 -2.90
C SER A 86 -0.68 21.50 -1.90
N LYS A 87 -0.79 21.91 -0.63
CA LYS A 87 -1.34 21.06 0.43
C LYS A 87 -2.71 20.49 0.06
N GLU A 88 -3.58 21.28 -0.58
CA GLU A 88 -4.89 20.83 -1.05
C GLU A 88 -4.78 19.71 -2.08
N LYS A 89 -3.88 19.84 -3.08
CA LYS A 89 -3.65 18.80 -4.09
C LYS A 89 -3.09 17.51 -3.48
N LEU A 90 -2.16 17.62 -2.54
CA LEU A 90 -1.64 16.46 -1.81
C LEU A 90 -2.74 15.78 -0.99
N LEU A 91 -3.58 16.56 -0.30
CA LEU A 91 -4.72 16.02 0.44
C LEU A 91 -5.71 15.33 -0.51
N LYS A 92 -6.04 15.93 -1.66
CA LYS A 92 -6.89 15.27 -2.66
C LYS A 92 -6.26 13.96 -3.15
N LEU A 93 -4.98 13.98 -3.51
CA LEU A 93 -4.25 12.80 -3.98
C LEU A 93 -4.29 11.66 -2.94
N THR A 94 -4.08 11.98 -1.66
CA THR A 94 -4.20 10.96 -0.60
C THR A 94 -5.62 10.40 -0.45
N THR A 95 -6.67 11.18 -0.71
CA THR A 95 -8.05 10.67 -0.78
C THR A 95 -8.23 9.76 -1.99
N ASP A 96 -7.78 10.18 -3.18
CA ASP A 96 -7.87 9.38 -4.41
C ASP A 96 -7.14 8.03 -4.26
N LEU A 97 -5.96 8.03 -3.62
CA LEU A 97 -5.22 6.80 -3.28
C LEU A 97 -5.98 5.89 -2.30
N GLY A 98 -6.68 6.47 -1.32
CA GLY A 98 -7.57 5.72 -0.44
C GLY A 98 -8.71 5.06 -1.21
N VAL A 99 -9.38 5.81 -2.08
CA VAL A 99 -10.48 5.30 -2.93
C VAL A 99 -9.98 4.17 -3.83
N ASN A 100 -8.82 4.32 -4.46
CA ASN A 100 -8.22 3.28 -5.30
C ASN A 100 -7.92 2.01 -4.50
N TRP A 101 -7.38 2.14 -3.28
CA TRP A 101 -7.14 1.00 -2.40
C TRP A 101 -8.44 0.25 -2.05
N LEU A 102 -9.49 0.98 -1.69
CA LEU A 102 -10.80 0.38 -1.37
C LEU A 102 -11.44 -0.29 -2.59
N ALA A 103 -11.36 0.34 -3.76
CA ALA A 103 -11.85 -0.23 -5.01
C ALA A 103 -11.10 -1.52 -5.36
N ASN A 104 -9.77 -1.54 -5.19
CA ASN A 104 -8.96 -2.73 -5.45
C ASN A 104 -9.30 -3.88 -4.49
N ASP A 105 -9.56 -3.59 -3.21
CA ASP A 105 -10.02 -4.60 -2.23
C ASP A 105 -11.34 -5.23 -2.69
N GLY A 106 -12.31 -4.40 -3.10
CA GLY A 106 -13.59 -4.87 -3.65
C GLY A 106 -13.44 -5.68 -4.95
N ILE A 107 -12.57 -5.27 -5.86
CA ILE A 107 -12.29 -5.99 -7.12
C ILE A 107 -11.71 -7.38 -6.83
N TRP A 108 -10.78 -7.50 -5.89
CA TRP A 108 -10.24 -8.80 -5.47
C TRP A 108 -11.31 -9.68 -4.83
N PHE A 109 -12.12 -9.11 -3.94
CA PHE A 109 -13.23 -9.82 -3.31
C PHE A 109 -14.18 -10.40 -4.36
N GLN A 110 -14.65 -9.55 -5.28
CA GLN A 110 -15.56 -9.93 -6.36
C GLN A 110 -14.95 -10.95 -7.30
N SER A 111 -13.66 -10.83 -7.63
CA SER A 111 -12.97 -11.78 -8.50
C SER A 111 -12.93 -13.19 -7.88
N VAL A 112 -12.71 -13.30 -6.57
CA VAL A 112 -12.78 -14.59 -5.86
C VAL A 112 -14.23 -15.07 -5.74
N GLU A 113 -15.16 -14.17 -5.42
CA GLU A 113 -16.58 -14.50 -5.29
C GLU A 113 -17.15 -15.06 -6.60
N PHE A 114 -16.90 -14.40 -7.73
CA PHE A 114 -17.40 -14.84 -9.02
C PHE A 114 -16.75 -16.14 -9.52
N SER A 115 -15.53 -16.44 -9.08
CA SER A 115 -14.81 -17.67 -9.49
C SER A 115 -15.01 -18.86 -8.55
N ARG A 116 -15.27 -18.61 -7.25
CA ARG A 116 -15.27 -19.66 -6.21
C ARG A 116 -16.41 -19.56 -5.19
N GLY A 117 -17.20 -18.50 -5.24
CA GLY A 117 -18.32 -18.25 -4.34
C GLY A 117 -17.96 -17.44 -3.09
N MET A 118 -19.00 -17.01 -2.39
CA MET A 118 -18.94 -16.09 -1.25
C MET A 118 -18.07 -16.59 -0.08
N TYR A 119 -18.07 -17.89 0.19
CA TYR A 119 -17.30 -18.45 1.32
C TYR A 119 -15.79 -18.25 1.14
N ASP A 120 -15.27 -18.59 -0.04
CA ASP A 120 -13.85 -18.42 -0.35
C ASP A 120 -13.48 -16.92 -0.40
N ALA A 121 -14.35 -16.06 -0.93
CA ALA A 121 -14.13 -14.62 -0.95
C ALA A 121 -13.98 -14.02 0.45
N LYS A 122 -14.90 -14.33 1.38
CA LYS A 122 -14.81 -13.90 2.78
C LYS A 122 -13.58 -14.45 3.48
N ARG A 123 -13.28 -15.74 3.32
CA ARG A 123 -12.10 -16.35 3.92
C ARG A 123 -10.81 -15.69 3.46
N CYS A 124 -10.68 -15.42 2.16
CA CYS A 124 -9.55 -14.70 1.59
C CYS A 124 -9.46 -13.27 2.14
N ASN A 125 -10.56 -12.52 2.13
CA ASN A 125 -10.63 -11.17 2.68
C ASN A 125 -10.17 -11.12 4.14
N ASP A 126 -10.78 -11.92 5.00
CA ASP A 126 -10.49 -11.92 6.44
C ASP A 126 -9.02 -12.28 6.70
N SER A 127 -8.50 -13.25 5.95
CA SER A 127 -7.09 -13.64 6.00
C SER A 127 -6.16 -12.52 5.53
N THR A 128 -6.52 -11.75 4.53
CA THR A 128 -5.77 -10.58 4.07
C THR A 128 -5.74 -9.50 5.15
N TRP A 129 -6.88 -9.21 5.78
CA TRP A 129 -6.99 -8.20 6.83
C TRP A 129 -6.18 -8.54 8.08
N THR A 130 -6.01 -9.84 8.40
CA THR A 130 -5.13 -10.28 9.50
C THR A 130 -3.66 -9.94 9.28
N ARG A 131 -3.22 -9.78 8.02
CA ARG A 131 -1.85 -9.43 7.64
C ARG A 131 -1.68 -7.95 7.35
N PHE A 132 -2.64 -7.36 6.65
CA PHE A 132 -2.61 -5.94 6.28
C PHE A 132 -2.74 -5.02 7.49
N SER A 133 -3.63 -5.33 8.45
CA SER A 133 -3.84 -4.43 9.61
C SER A 133 -2.58 -4.25 10.47
N PRO A 134 -1.82 -5.32 10.83
CA PRO A 134 -0.53 -5.16 11.51
C PRO A 134 0.51 -4.40 10.68
N PHE A 135 0.60 -4.67 9.37
CA PHE A 135 1.50 -3.93 8.48
C PHE A 135 1.15 -2.44 8.41
N GLU A 136 -0.12 -2.09 8.25
CA GLU A 136 -0.59 -0.71 8.20
C GLU A 136 -0.29 0.01 9.53
N ALA A 137 -0.57 -0.64 10.66
CA ALA A 137 -0.24 -0.10 11.97
C ALA A 137 1.27 0.13 12.16
N TRP A 138 2.10 -0.82 11.72
CA TRP A 138 3.55 -0.68 11.74
C TRP A 138 4.02 0.48 10.84
N SER A 139 3.47 0.60 9.63
CA SER A 139 3.82 1.66 8.68
C SER A 139 3.48 3.05 9.22
N ILE A 140 2.26 3.22 9.77
CA ILE A 140 1.81 4.47 10.40
C ILE A 140 2.70 4.81 11.61
N LYS A 141 3.08 3.81 12.41
CA LYS A 141 3.98 3.99 13.55
C LYS A 141 5.35 4.52 13.12
N GLN A 142 5.92 4.00 12.03
CA GLN A 142 7.17 4.53 11.46
C GLN A 142 6.97 5.97 10.94
N LEU A 143 5.89 6.21 10.18
CA LEU A 143 5.58 7.53 9.61
C LEU A 143 5.44 8.63 10.66
N LEU A 144 4.79 8.32 11.79
CA LEU A 144 4.53 9.26 12.87
C LEU A 144 5.60 9.26 13.97
N GLY A 145 6.61 8.38 13.87
CA GLY A 145 7.63 8.22 14.91
C GLY A 145 7.07 7.80 16.27
N LEU A 146 6.02 6.96 16.30
CA LEU A 146 5.40 6.51 17.56
C LEU A 146 6.26 5.42 18.24
N GLY A 147 6.42 5.51 19.57
CA GLY A 147 7.17 4.54 20.38
C GLY A 147 6.53 3.16 20.47
N GLU A 148 7.20 2.18 21.11
CA GLU A 148 6.75 0.78 21.10
C GLU A 148 5.30 0.62 21.60
N HIS A 149 4.99 1.30 22.71
CA HIS A 149 3.69 1.31 23.38
C HIS A 149 3.17 2.76 23.48
N PRO A 150 2.57 3.32 22.40
CA PRO A 150 2.23 4.73 22.37
C PRO A 150 0.89 5.05 23.08
N GLY A 151 0.29 4.05 23.75
CA GLY A 151 -0.94 4.19 24.52
C GLY A 151 -2.17 4.58 23.69
N LEU A 152 -3.22 5.01 24.39
CA LEU A 152 -4.49 5.43 23.77
C LEU A 152 -4.29 6.66 22.87
N GLU A 153 -3.46 7.62 23.28
CA GLU A 153 -3.19 8.82 22.49
C GLU A 153 -2.46 8.50 21.18
N GLY A 154 -1.52 7.56 21.21
CA GLY A 154 -0.89 7.01 20.01
C GLY A 154 -1.89 6.35 19.08
N LEU A 155 -2.79 5.53 19.63
CA LEU A 155 -3.82 4.85 18.87
C LEU A 155 -4.80 5.85 18.22
N LYS A 156 -5.25 6.87 18.96
CA LYS A 156 -6.12 7.94 18.43
C LYS A 156 -5.47 8.66 17.26
N LYS A 157 -4.16 8.94 17.34
CA LYS A 157 -3.40 9.52 16.23
C LYS A 157 -3.35 8.55 15.05
N ALA A 158 -2.92 7.31 15.29
CA ALA A 158 -2.72 6.32 14.24
C ALA A 158 -4.01 6.04 13.42
N LEU A 159 -5.18 5.98 14.06
CA LEU A 159 -6.45 5.76 13.36
C LEU A 159 -6.79 6.84 12.32
N ARG A 160 -6.27 8.06 12.47
CA ARG A 160 -6.46 9.14 11.50
C ARG A 160 -5.61 8.99 10.23
N PHE A 161 -4.63 8.08 10.23
CA PHE A 161 -3.69 7.84 9.14
C PHE A 161 -3.93 6.51 8.41
N ARG A 162 -4.96 5.74 8.80
CA ARG A 162 -5.37 4.54 8.06
C ARG A 162 -5.90 4.90 6.68
N MET A 163 -5.81 3.99 5.72
CA MET A 163 -6.23 4.25 4.34
C MET A 163 -7.71 4.68 4.27
N TYR A 164 -8.59 3.99 5.00
CA TYR A 164 -10.01 4.34 5.03
C TYR A 164 -10.31 5.67 5.74
N ALA A 165 -9.38 6.22 6.53
CA ALA A 165 -9.59 7.47 7.28
C ALA A 165 -9.85 8.67 6.35
N ARG A 166 -9.44 8.56 5.08
CA ARG A 166 -9.62 9.57 4.05
C ARG A 166 -10.92 9.43 3.25
N ILE A 167 -11.58 8.28 3.39
CA ILE A 167 -12.79 7.90 2.65
C ILE A 167 -14.01 8.01 3.58
N ASN A 168 -13.85 7.60 4.84
CA ASN A 168 -14.94 7.54 5.81
C ASN A 168 -14.95 8.75 6.74
N VAL A 169 -16.15 9.17 7.14
CA VAL A 169 -16.33 10.13 8.22
C VAL A 169 -16.15 9.41 9.55
N GLN A 170 -15.12 9.77 10.30
CA GLN A 170 -14.79 9.14 11.57
C GLN A 170 -14.78 10.15 12.73
N SER A 171 -15.23 9.70 13.90
CA SER A 171 -15.19 10.49 15.13
C SER A 171 -14.63 9.66 16.29
N ILE A 172 -13.86 10.33 17.14
CA ILE A 172 -13.36 9.81 18.41
C ILE A 172 -14.05 10.59 19.51
N ILE A 173 -14.70 9.87 20.43
CA ILE A 173 -15.41 10.45 21.57
C ILE A 173 -14.74 9.91 22.83
N ASP A 174 -14.16 10.78 23.64
CA ASP A 174 -13.62 10.38 24.94
C ASP A 174 -14.77 10.02 25.89
N GLU A 175 -14.69 8.83 26.48
CA GLU A 175 -15.68 8.37 27.47
C GLU A 175 -15.16 8.58 28.88
N ASP A 176 -13.92 8.15 29.14
CA ASP A 176 -13.24 8.22 30.44
C ASP A 176 -11.72 8.32 30.26
N PHE A 177 -10.97 8.40 31.37
CA PHE A 177 -9.50 8.53 31.35
C PHE A 177 -8.78 7.36 30.64
N CYS A 178 -9.41 6.17 30.60
CA CYS A 178 -8.86 4.97 29.98
C CYS A 178 -9.72 4.40 28.84
N ALA A 179 -10.75 5.13 28.41
CA ALA A 179 -11.71 4.64 27.42
C ALA A 179 -12.16 5.74 26.47
N TRP A 180 -12.26 5.41 25.19
CA TRP A 180 -12.80 6.28 24.17
C TRP A 180 -13.49 5.43 23.10
N ARG A 181 -14.50 6.01 22.47
CA ARG A 181 -15.31 5.36 21.45
C ARG A 181 -14.88 5.81 20.06
N PHE A 182 -14.52 4.86 19.21
CA PHE A 182 -14.36 5.07 17.78
C PHE A 182 -15.71 4.92 17.08
N ARG A 183 -16.08 5.85 16.21
CA ARG A 183 -17.27 5.72 15.35
C ARG A 183 -16.89 6.02 13.91
N LEU A 184 -17.15 5.06 13.03
CA LEU A 184 -17.28 5.29 11.60
C LEU A 184 -18.75 5.64 11.33
N ARG A 185 -18.99 6.72 10.62
CA ARG A 185 -20.33 7.09 10.13
C ARG A 185 -20.43 6.65 8.68
N GLU A 186 -21.58 6.07 8.35
CA GLU A 186 -22.02 5.85 6.97
C GLU A 186 -22.30 7.19 6.28
#